data_AF-A0A533UIN6-F1
#
_entry.id   AF-A0A533UIN6-F1
#
_cell.length_a   1.000
_cell.length_b   1.000
_cell.length_c   1.000
_cell.angle_alpha   90.00
_cell.angle_beta   90.00
_cell.angle_gamma   90.00
#
_symmetry.space_group_name_H-M   'P 1'
#
loop_
_entity.id
_entity.type
_entity.pdbx_description
1 polymer ?
#
loop_
_entity_poly.entity_id
_entity_poly.type
_entity_poly.pdbx_seq_one_letter_code
_entity_poly.pdbx_strand_id
1 'polypeptide(L)'
;MSVMSESTNNRRAISAVLTTIIILVASIVLGTAVVVYSTSLFQTGGQQQSIQSQGIKGWVNSTAQNGVYTAWGAAAVRNSGDKILSVDSIQMRGTTIPFTNWYADVNQTRVNSGSNFQAQFNLTKTDMNGYPIGSAGAGQ
;
A
#
# COMPACT_ATOMS: atom_id res chain seq x y z
N MET A 1 -35.91 57.85 48.77
CA MET A 1 -36.20 57.02 47.58
C MET A 1 -35.02 56.08 47.40
N SER A 2 -35.07 54.89 48.01
CA SER A 2 -33.97 53.91 47.98
C SER A 2 -34.32 52.84 46.96
N VAL A 3 -33.53 52.75 45.89
CA VAL A 3 -33.71 51.73 44.84
C VAL A 3 -32.86 50.53 45.25
N MET A 4 -33.51 49.49 45.78
CA MET A 4 -32.87 48.23 46.15
C MET A 4 -32.56 47.46 44.85
N SER A 5 -31.26 47.25 44.56
CA SER A 5 -30.77 46.56 43.36
C SER A 5 -30.92 45.04 43.51
N GLU A 6 -32.07 44.50 43.12
CA GLU A 6 -32.40 43.07 43.15
C GLU A 6 -31.95 42.30 41.89
N SER A 7 -30.74 42.56 41.37
CA SER A 7 -30.27 41.96 40.10
C SER A 7 -28.94 41.20 40.19
N THR A 8 -28.32 41.07 41.36
CA THR A 8 -26.98 40.48 41.51
C THR A 8 -26.99 38.99 41.82
N ASN A 9 -27.97 38.50 42.58
CA ASN A 9 -28.05 37.08 42.99
C ASN A 9 -28.48 36.15 41.84
N ASN A 10 -29.42 36.58 40.98
CA ASN A 10 -29.81 35.80 39.80
C ASN A 10 -28.65 35.62 38.81
N ARG A 11 -27.77 36.62 38.66
CA ARG A 11 -26.59 36.51 37.79
C ARG A 11 -25.59 35.46 38.30
N ARG A 12 -25.44 35.32 39.62
CA ARG A 12 -24.57 34.29 40.23
C ARG A 12 -25.12 32.88 40.00
N ALA A 13 -26.43 32.68 40.23
CA ALA A 13 -27.08 31.40 39.96
C ALA A 13 -26.97 31.02 38.47
N ILE A 14 -27.21 31.97 37.57
CA ILE A 14 -27.09 31.76 36.12
C ILE A 14 -25.64 31.46 35.70
N SER A 15 -24.63 32.13 36.27
CA SER A 15 -23.22 31.86 35.97
C SER A 15 -22.76 30.47 36.39
N ALA A 16 -23.29 29.95 37.51
CA ALA A 16 -23.00 28.61 37.98
C ALA A 16 -23.56 27.57 37.00
N VAL A 17 -24.81 27.76 36.56
CA VAL A 17 -25.47 26.90 35.56
C VAL A 17 -24.76 26.98 34.20
N LEU A 18 -24.32 28.17 33.78
CA LEU A 18 -23.62 28.33 32.51
C LEU A 18 -22.28 27.59 32.53
N THR A 19 -21.54 27.68 33.65
CA THR A 19 -20.24 27.00 33.80
C THR A 19 -20.40 25.49 33.77
N THR A 20 -21.44 24.94 34.42
CA THR A 20 -21.69 23.50 34.37
C THR A 20 -22.05 23.04 32.96
N ILE A 21 -22.88 23.79 32.22
CA ILE A 21 -23.21 23.47 30.82
C ILE A 21 -21.97 23.53 29.92
N ILE A 22 -21.12 24.55 30.06
CA ILE A 22 -19.89 24.67 29.27
C ILE A 22 -18.98 23.46 29.50
N ILE A 23 -18.79 23.05 30.75
CA ILE A 23 -17.97 21.89 31.08
C ILE A 23 -18.60 20.60 30.54
N LEU A 24 -19.93 20.46 30.66
CA LEU A 24 -20.67 19.30 30.18
C LEU A 24 -20.51 19.14 28.66
N VAL A 25 -20.71 20.22 27.90
CA VAL A 25 -20.53 20.22 26.44
C VAL A 25 -19.07 19.97 26.07
N ALA A 26 -18.12 20.61 26.74
CA ALA A 26 -16.70 20.41 26.48
C ALA A 26 -16.28 18.93 26.69
N SER A 27 -16.80 18.27 27.73
CA SER A 27 -16.48 16.86 27.99
C SER A 27 -16.98 15.92 26.90
N ILE A 28 -18.18 16.15 26.36
CA ILE A 28 -18.76 15.32 25.30
C ILE A 28 -18.00 15.53 23.98
N VAL A 29 -17.64 16.78 23.68
CA VAL A 29 -16.87 17.12 22.47
C VAL A 29 -15.47 16.48 22.53
N LEU A 30 -14.79 16.58 23.67
CA LEU A 30 -13.47 15.96 23.84
C LEU A 30 -13.54 14.42 23.79
N GLY A 31 -14.56 13.83 24.43
CA GLY A 31 -14.77 12.39 24.43
C GLY A 31 -15.01 11.83 23.02
N THR A 32 -15.90 12.46 22.25
CA THR A 32 -16.20 12.05 20.87
C THR A 32 -15.02 12.23 19.94
N ALA A 33 -14.27 13.34 20.05
CA ALA A 33 -13.08 13.59 19.24
C ALA A 33 -12.00 12.52 19.44
N VAL A 34 -11.75 12.11 20.69
CA VAL A 34 -10.76 11.06 20.99
C VAL A 34 -11.19 9.71 20.44
N VAL A 35 -12.48 9.36 20.51
CA VAL A 35 -13.00 8.10 19.96
C VAL A 35 -12.87 8.06 18.44
N VAL A 36 -13.25 9.13 17.75
CA VAL A 36 -13.12 9.22 16.29
C VAL A 36 -11.65 9.17 15.88
N TYR A 37 -10.77 9.89 16.58
CA TYR A 37 -9.33 9.84 16.30
C TYR A 37 -8.75 8.43 16.55
N SER A 38 -9.10 7.81 17.68
CA SER A 38 -8.62 6.46 18.02
C SER A 38 -9.09 5.42 17.00
N THR A 39 -10.36 5.47 16.60
CA THR A 39 -10.88 4.56 15.56
C THR A 39 -10.20 4.79 14.22
N SER A 40 -9.92 6.04 13.84
CA SER A 40 -9.17 6.34 12.61
C SER A 40 -7.74 5.78 12.65
N LEU A 41 -7.08 5.84 13.81
CA LEU A 41 -5.74 5.27 14.01
C LEU A 41 -5.75 3.74 13.91
N PHE A 42 -6.76 3.06 14.47
CA PHE A 42 -6.87 1.60 14.35
C PHE A 42 -7.24 1.16 12.93
N GLN A 43 -8.11 1.90 12.24
CA GLN A 43 -8.46 1.62 10.84
C GLN A 43 -7.27 1.80 9.91
N THR A 44 -6.45 2.82 10.12
CA THR A 44 -5.26 3.08 9.29
C THR A 44 -4.04 2.26 9.70
N GLY A 45 -3.89 1.96 11.00
CA GLY A 45 -2.81 1.15 11.56
C GLY A 45 -2.99 -0.35 11.34
N GLY A 46 -4.23 -0.83 11.20
CA GLY A 46 -4.55 -2.22 10.85
C GLY A 46 -4.35 -2.56 9.38
N GLN A 47 -4.29 -1.55 8.49
CA GLN A 47 -3.97 -1.71 7.08
C GLN A 47 -2.47 -1.94 6.90
N GLN A 48 -2.03 -3.14 7.27
CA GLN A 48 -0.66 -3.57 7.12
C GLN A 48 -0.29 -3.62 5.64
N GLN A 49 0.73 -2.87 5.24
CA GLN A 49 1.37 -3.04 3.95
C GLN A 49 2.30 -4.24 4.03
N SER A 50 1.78 -5.42 3.67
CA SER A 50 2.60 -6.63 3.54
C SER A 50 2.90 -6.85 2.07
N ILE A 51 4.06 -6.36 1.65
CA ILE A 51 4.57 -6.56 0.29
C ILE A 51 5.69 -7.59 0.40
N GLN A 52 5.53 -8.71 -0.30
CA GLN A 52 6.56 -9.73 -0.36
C GLN A 52 6.98 -9.94 -1.80
N SER A 53 8.26 -9.75 -2.08
CA SER A 53 8.87 -10.19 -3.32
C SER A 53 9.26 -11.67 -3.20
N GLN A 54 8.84 -12.50 -4.16
CA GLN A 54 9.17 -13.92 -4.20
C GLN A 54 9.77 -14.29 -5.57
N GLY A 55 10.67 -15.28 -5.58
CA GLY A 55 11.16 -15.89 -6.82
C GLY A 55 12.01 -14.99 -7.72
N ILE A 56 12.72 -13.99 -7.20
CA ILE A 56 13.58 -13.12 -8.02
C ILE A 56 14.64 -13.97 -8.75
N LYS A 57 14.65 -13.92 -10.08
CA LYS A 57 15.63 -14.60 -10.92
C LYS A 57 16.07 -13.70 -12.07
N GLY A 58 17.34 -13.85 -12.44
CA GLY A 58 17.93 -13.17 -13.59
C GLY A 58 18.58 -14.18 -14.53
N TRP A 59 18.43 -13.94 -15.83
CA TRP A 59 19.13 -14.68 -16.87
C TRP A 59 19.93 -13.70 -17.72
N VAL A 60 21.12 -14.11 -18.07
CA VAL A 60 21.97 -13.40 -19.02
C VAL A 60 22.16 -14.29 -20.23
N ASN A 61 21.97 -13.74 -21.42
CA ASN A 61 22.39 -14.42 -22.63
C ASN A 61 23.89 -14.17 -22.82
N SER A 62 24.71 -15.20 -22.66
CA SER A 62 26.16 -15.13 -22.88
C SER A 62 26.55 -15.09 -24.36
N THR A 63 25.62 -15.45 -25.25
CA THR A 63 25.83 -15.42 -26.69
C THR A 63 25.18 -14.16 -27.24
N ALA A 64 25.99 -13.27 -27.81
CA ALA A 64 25.48 -12.04 -28.42
C ALA A 64 24.58 -12.41 -29.61
N GLN A 65 23.30 -12.07 -29.53
CA GLN A 65 22.39 -12.18 -30.65
C GLN A 65 22.40 -10.84 -31.39
N ASN A 66 22.86 -10.87 -32.64
CA ASN A 66 23.03 -9.65 -33.45
C ASN A 66 23.98 -8.61 -32.82
N GLY A 67 24.98 -9.05 -32.05
CA GLY A 67 25.93 -8.17 -31.35
C GLY A 67 25.41 -7.55 -30.05
N VAL A 68 24.20 -7.91 -29.61
CA VAL A 68 23.57 -7.39 -28.39
C VAL A 68 23.55 -8.47 -27.30
N TYR A 69 24.05 -8.12 -26.12
CA TYR A 69 23.93 -8.94 -24.91
C TYR A 69 22.65 -8.55 -24.16
N THR A 70 21.68 -9.47 -24.09
CA THR A 70 20.42 -9.22 -23.41
C THR A 70 20.41 -9.86 -22.02
N ALA A 71 20.01 -9.08 -21.02
CA ALA A 71 19.78 -9.56 -19.66
C ALA A 71 18.29 -9.42 -19.32
N TRP A 72 17.73 -10.49 -18.75
CA TRP A 72 16.33 -10.59 -18.38
C TRP A 72 16.20 -10.88 -16.90
N GLY A 73 15.18 -10.35 -16.26
CA GLY A 73 14.87 -10.64 -14.88
C GLY A 73 13.38 -10.79 -14.69
N ALA A 74 12.98 -11.66 -13.77
CA ALA A 74 11.61 -11.78 -13.33
C ALA A 74 11.57 -11.78 -11.80
N ALA A 75 10.57 -11.09 -11.26
CA ALA A 75 10.29 -11.03 -9.84
C ALA A 75 8.78 -11.07 -9.65
N ALA A 76 8.29 -11.90 -8.73
CA ALA A 76 6.91 -11.85 -8.31
C ALA A 76 6.78 -10.87 -7.13
N VAL A 77 5.80 -9.97 -7.20
CA VAL A 77 5.44 -9.09 -6.10
C VAL A 77 4.04 -9.47 -5.65
N ARG A 78 3.91 -9.96 -4.42
CA ARG A 78 2.61 -10.22 -3.80
C ARG A 78 2.28 -9.12 -2.82
N ASN A 79 1.12 -8.53 -3.00
CA ASN A 79 0.50 -7.69 -2.00
C ASN A 79 -0.48 -8.54 -1.18
N SER A 80 -0.15 -8.75 0.08
CA SER A 80 -1.00 -9.46 1.05
C SER A 80 -1.73 -8.50 1.98
N GLY A 81 -1.66 -7.19 1.72
CA GLY A 81 -2.35 -6.15 2.48
C GLY A 81 -3.55 -5.56 1.74
N ASP A 82 -4.31 -4.72 2.44
CA ASP A 82 -5.56 -4.11 1.95
C ASP A 82 -5.37 -2.84 1.11
N LYS A 83 -4.13 -2.36 0.92
CA LYS A 83 -3.84 -1.12 0.18
C LYS A 83 -3.43 -1.40 -1.25
N ILE A 84 -3.86 -0.55 -2.19
CA ILE A 84 -3.37 -0.59 -3.59
C ILE A 84 -1.88 -0.28 -3.61
N LEU A 85 -1.11 -1.06 -4.38
CA LEU A 85 0.34 -0.91 -4.54
C LEU A 85 0.67 -0.32 -5.91
N SER A 86 1.67 0.55 -5.93
CA SER A 86 2.34 1.00 -7.16
C SER A 86 3.84 0.72 -7.07
N VAL A 87 4.46 0.26 -8.15
CA VAL A 87 5.89 0.02 -8.25
C VAL A 87 6.51 1.16 -9.07
N ASP A 88 7.39 1.93 -8.44
CA ASP A 88 7.98 3.14 -9.03
C ASP A 88 9.35 2.90 -9.68
N SER A 89 10.17 2.00 -9.14
CA SER A 89 11.44 1.64 -9.77
C SER A 89 11.86 0.21 -9.49
N ILE A 90 12.46 -0.41 -10.51
CA ILE A 90 13.13 -1.70 -10.42
C ILE A 90 14.61 -1.46 -10.69
N GLN A 91 15.44 -1.79 -9.72
CA GLN A 91 16.89 -1.62 -9.81
C GLN A 91 17.58 -2.97 -9.64
N MET A 92 18.52 -3.27 -10.52
CA MET A 92 19.41 -4.43 -10.40
C MET A 92 20.86 -3.96 -10.39
N ARG A 93 21.61 -4.34 -9.35
CA ARG A 93 23.04 -4.01 -9.19
C ARG A 93 23.36 -2.52 -9.39
N GLY A 94 22.49 -1.63 -8.91
CA GLY A 94 22.69 -0.18 -9.00
C GLY A 94 22.34 0.45 -10.36
N THR A 95 21.78 -0.33 -11.30
CA THR A 95 21.24 0.19 -12.56
C THR A 95 19.71 0.11 -12.54
N THR A 96 19.06 1.22 -12.88
CA THR A 96 17.59 1.29 -13.00
C THR A 96 17.14 0.74 -14.34
N ILE A 97 16.13 -0.12 -14.33
CA ILE A 97 15.52 -0.64 -15.56
C ILE A 97 14.43 0.34 -16.03
N PRO A 98 14.50 0.89 -17.26
CA PRO A 98 13.47 1.78 -17.79
C PRO A 98 12.09 1.12 -17.85
N PHE A 99 11.02 1.87 -17.57
CA PHE A 99 9.63 1.38 -17.61
C PHE A 99 9.23 0.75 -18.95
N THR A 100 9.81 1.18 -20.06
CA THR A 100 9.55 0.62 -21.40
C THR A 100 9.91 -0.86 -21.50
N ASN A 101 10.76 -1.35 -20.62
CA ASN A 101 11.25 -2.73 -20.61
C ASN A 101 10.59 -3.56 -19.51
N TRP A 102 9.47 -3.09 -18.96
CA TRP A 102 8.71 -3.81 -17.94
C TRP A 102 7.54 -4.53 -18.58
N TYR A 103 7.34 -5.77 -18.18
CA TYR A 103 6.26 -6.62 -18.67
C TYR A 103 5.54 -7.22 -17.47
N ALA A 104 4.24 -6.95 -17.36
CA ALA A 104 3.38 -7.52 -16.32
C ALA A 104 2.61 -8.72 -16.87
N ASP A 105 2.59 -9.82 -16.12
CA ASP A 105 1.69 -10.93 -16.40
C ASP A 105 0.28 -10.56 -15.89
N VAL A 106 -0.65 -10.35 -16.81
CA VAL A 106 -2.04 -9.96 -16.50
C VAL A 106 -2.97 -11.16 -16.33
N ASN A 107 -2.48 -12.38 -16.56
CA ASN A 107 -3.31 -13.58 -16.47
C ASN A 107 -3.43 -14.05 -15.01
N GLN A 108 -4.58 -13.75 -14.40
CA GLN A 108 -4.84 -14.02 -12.98
C GLN A 108 -4.69 -15.51 -12.60
N THR A 109 -4.92 -16.45 -13.53
CA THR A 109 -4.78 -17.89 -13.26
C THR A 109 -3.31 -18.29 -13.07
N ARG A 110 -2.40 -17.65 -13.81
CA ARG A 110 -0.95 -17.82 -13.70
C ARG A 110 -0.40 -17.12 -12.45
N VAL A 111 -0.96 -15.96 -12.09
CA VAL A 111 -0.54 -15.14 -10.94
C VAL A 111 -1.08 -15.67 -9.60
N ASN A 112 -2.24 -16.34 -9.54
CA ASN A 112 -2.86 -16.76 -8.28
C ASN A 112 -2.69 -18.24 -7.91
N SER A 113 -2.25 -19.09 -8.83
CA SER A 113 -2.09 -20.51 -8.51
C SER A 113 -0.87 -20.71 -7.62
N GLY A 114 -1.06 -21.11 -6.35
CA GLY A 114 0.02 -21.32 -5.37
C GLY A 114 1.10 -22.31 -5.84
N SER A 115 0.76 -23.21 -6.76
CA SER A 115 1.67 -24.12 -7.46
C SER A 115 2.41 -23.50 -8.66
N ASN A 116 1.87 -22.43 -9.27
CA ASN A 116 2.52 -21.66 -10.35
C ASN A 116 3.28 -20.43 -9.85
N PHE A 117 2.99 -19.93 -8.66
CA PHE A 117 3.70 -18.79 -8.06
C PHE A 117 5.16 -19.11 -7.71
N GLN A 118 5.42 -20.40 -7.45
CA GLN A 118 6.76 -20.99 -7.35
C GLN A 118 7.18 -21.75 -8.61
N ALA A 119 6.32 -21.83 -9.64
CA ALA A 119 6.72 -22.44 -10.90
C ALA A 119 7.87 -21.60 -11.43
N GLN A 120 9.03 -22.23 -11.35
CA GLN A 120 10.33 -21.72 -11.65
C GLN A 120 10.20 -20.72 -12.78
N PHE A 121 10.59 -19.46 -12.56
CA PHE A 121 11.00 -18.64 -13.69
C PHE A 121 12.20 -19.38 -14.30
N ASN A 122 11.92 -20.37 -15.13
CA ASN A 122 12.92 -21.22 -15.72
C ASN A 122 12.92 -20.79 -17.16
N LEU A 123 13.96 -20.07 -17.52
CA LEU A 123 14.18 -19.74 -18.90
C LEU A 123 14.63 -21.01 -19.61
N THR A 124 13.69 -21.69 -20.27
CA THR A 124 13.98 -22.96 -20.97
C THR A 124 14.60 -22.72 -22.36
N LYS A 125 14.29 -21.58 -23.01
CA LYS A 125 14.85 -21.19 -24.31
C LYS A 125 14.65 -19.69 -24.56
N THR A 126 15.45 -19.12 -25.45
CA THR A 126 15.26 -17.77 -26.01
C THR A 126 14.87 -17.86 -27.49
N ASP A 127 14.21 -16.83 -28.02
CA ASP A 127 13.91 -16.71 -29.44
C ASP A 127 15.16 -16.35 -30.25
N MET A 128 15.00 -16.19 -31.57
CA MET A 128 16.07 -15.80 -32.49
C MET A 128 16.58 -14.37 -32.26
N ASN A 129 15.92 -13.58 -31.43
CA ASN A 129 16.27 -12.21 -31.05
C ASN A 129 16.74 -12.07 -29.59
N GLY A 130 16.82 -13.17 -28.83
CA GLY A 130 17.28 -13.18 -27.44
C GLY A 130 16.20 -12.90 -26.41
N TYR A 131 14.93 -12.83 -26.82
CA TYR A 131 13.79 -12.73 -25.92
C TYR A 131 13.51 -14.08 -25.26
N PRO A 132 13.16 -14.11 -23.97
CA PRO A 132 12.83 -15.36 -23.30
C PRO A 132 11.56 -15.99 -23.89
N ILE A 133 11.68 -17.22 -24.42
CA ILE A 133 10.53 -18.07 -24.78
C ILE A 133 10.43 -19.16 -23.72
N GLY A 134 9.67 -18.91 -22.67
CA GLY A 134 9.45 -19.86 -21.59
C GLY A 134 8.00 -19.89 -21.19
N SER A 135 7.35 -21.02 -21.46
CA SER A 135 5.98 -21.33 -21.05
C SER A 135 5.89 -21.40 -19.52
N ALA A 136 5.11 -20.53 -18.90
CA ALA A 136 4.22 -21.02 -17.85
C ALA A 136 3.32 -22.05 -18.56
N GLY A 137 3.31 -23.30 -18.11
CA GLY A 137 2.87 -24.47 -18.88
C GLY A 137 1.77 -24.21 -19.93
N ALA A 138 2.11 -24.51 -21.19
CA ALA A 138 1.22 -24.65 -22.35
C ALA A 138 -0.01 -23.71 -22.44
N GLY A 139 0.05 -22.74 -23.34
CA GLY A 139 -1.13 -22.12 -23.91
C GLY A 139 -0.94 -20.64 -24.17
N GLN A 140 -1.52 -20.23 -25.29
CA GLN A 140 -1.73 -18.87 -25.77
C GLN A 140 -2.04 -17.83 -24.69
#